data_AF-A0A2V8M5V1-F1
#
_entry.id   AF-A0A2V8M5V1-F1
#
_cell.length_a   1.000
_cell.length_b   1.000
_cell.length_c   1.000
_cell.angle_alpha   90.00
_cell.angle_beta   90.00
_cell.angle_gamma   90.00
#
_symmetry.space_group_name_H-M   'P 1'
#
loop_
_entity.id
_entity.type
_entity.pdbx_description
1 polymer ?
#
loop_
_entity_poly.entity_id
_entity_poly.type
_entity_poly.pdbx_seq_one_letter_code
_entity_poly.pdbx_strand_id
1 'polypeptide(L)'
;MTITETACKSTPQSANLRVETLSFDKIPQQTRLFLDYLRDPITLRGFYPEAVRFHYEVPNRRDRVLANYKTDRAALCDALARMNRGWKASEKTLANVNLLRDADCVAVVSGQQAGLFGGPLYTI
;
A
#
# COMPACT_ATOMS: atom_id res chain seq x y z
N MET A 1 -3.54 18.02 -15.42
CA MET A 1 -3.77 18.26 -13.98
C MET A 1 -2.84 17.35 -13.22
N THR A 2 -1.81 17.90 -12.58
CA THR A 2 -0.88 17.16 -11.73
C THR A 2 -1.60 16.83 -10.42
N ILE A 3 -1.95 15.56 -10.24
CA ILE A 3 -2.53 15.05 -9.01
C ILE A 3 -1.40 14.96 -8.00
N THR A 4 -1.49 15.73 -6.92
CA THR A 4 -0.52 15.72 -5.83
C THR A 4 -0.55 14.35 -5.18
N GLU A 5 0.53 13.58 -5.34
CA GLU A 5 0.68 12.26 -4.75
C GLU A 5 0.98 12.41 -3.25
N THR A 6 -0.04 12.20 -2.42
CA THR A 6 -0.01 12.47 -0.95
C THR A 6 1.00 11.61 -0.19
N ALA A 7 1.59 10.59 -0.82
CA ALA A 7 2.48 9.62 -0.19
C ALA A 7 3.93 10.10 0.02
N CYS A 8 4.41 11.10 -0.74
CA CYS A 8 5.73 11.70 -0.54
C CYS A 8 5.58 13.13 0.01
N LYS A 9 5.58 13.28 1.34
CA LYS A 9 5.48 14.61 1.99
C LYS A 9 6.73 15.47 1.85
N SER A 10 7.86 14.90 1.47
CA SER A 10 9.07 15.65 1.14
C SER A 10 9.22 15.72 -0.37
N THR A 11 8.93 16.89 -0.96
CA THR A 11 9.42 17.18 -2.30
C THR A 11 10.96 17.12 -2.24
N PRO A 12 11.64 16.30 -3.07
CA PRO A 12 13.11 16.19 -3.08
C PRO A 12 13.83 17.55 -3.14
N GLN A 13 13.18 18.55 -3.73
CA GLN A 13 13.68 19.91 -3.90
C GLN A 13 13.96 20.64 -2.58
N SER A 14 13.21 20.40 -1.51
CA SER A 14 13.48 21.05 -0.21
C SER A 14 14.74 20.51 0.48
N ALA A 15 15.23 19.35 0.03
CA ALA A 15 16.43 18.69 0.55
C ALA A 15 17.61 18.72 -0.46
N ASN A 16 17.54 19.54 -1.52
CA ASN A 16 18.50 19.56 -2.64
C ASN A 16 18.73 18.18 -3.29
N LEU A 17 17.70 17.32 -3.32
CA LEU A 17 17.75 16.00 -3.94
C LEU A 17 17.23 16.05 -5.38
N ARG A 18 17.94 15.38 -6.29
CA ARG A 18 17.51 15.15 -7.67
C ARG A 18 16.81 13.79 -7.75
N VAL A 19 15.61 13.77 -8.33
CA VAL A 19 14.88 12.53 -8.62
C VAL A 19 14.77 12.37 -10.12
N GLU A 20 15.12 11.19 -10.60
CA GLU A 20 14.99 10.79 -11.99
C GLU A 20 14.21 9.50 -12.09
N THR A 21 13.46 9.33 -13.18
CA THR A 21 12.69 8.12 -13.44
C THR A 21 13.42 7.26 -14.47
N LEU A 22 13.65 6.00 -14.12
CA LEU A 22 14.13 4.98 -15.04
C LEU A 22 13.02 3.95 -15.25
N SER A 23 12.74 3.62 -16.50
CA SER A 23 11.76 2.58 -16.82
C SER A 23 12.32 1.19 -16.50
N PHE A 24 11.49 0.32 -15.92
CA PHE A 24 11.91 -1.01 -15.46
C PHE A 24 12.40 -1.92 -16.59
N ASP A 25 11.95 -1.72 -17.83
CA ASP A 25 12.45 -2.47 -19.00
C ASP A 25 13.93 -2.20 -19.32
N LYS A 26 14.51 -1.12 -18.77
CA LYS A 26 15.94 -0.79 -18.88
C LYS A 26 16.78 -1.42 -17.78
N ILE A 27 16.15 -2.02 -16.77
CA ILE A 27 16.85 -2.69 -15.67
C ILE A 27 17.02 -4.16 -16.07
N PRO A 28 18.22 -4.75 -15.95
CA PRO A 28 18.41 -6.17 -16.30
C PRO A 28 17.62 -7.08 -15.35
N GLN A 29 17.44 -8.33 -15.76
CA GLN A 29 16.84 -9.41 -14.96
C GLN A 29 15.38 -9.18 -14.53
N GLN A 30 14.64 -8.35 -15.26
CA GLN A 30 13.18 -8.29 -15.08
C GLN A 30 12.49 -9.50 -15.71
N THR A 31 11.43 -9.98 -15.05
CA THR A 31 10.60 -11.03 -15.63
C THR A 31 9.65 -10.45 -16.67
N ARG A 32 9.32 -11.23 -17.69
CA ARG A 32 8.31 -10.83 -18.68
C ARG A 32 6.96 -10.54 -18.04
N LEU A 33 6.52 -11.37 -17.08
CA LEU A 33 5.25 -11.18 -16.37
C LEU A 33 5.18 -9.81 -15.66
N PHE A 34 6.27 -9.40 -15.01
CA PHE A 34 6.35 -8.10 -14.35
C PHE A 34 6.26 -6.93 -15.34
N LEU A 35 7.04 -7.00 -16.43
CA LEU A 35 7.02 -5.95 -17.46
C LEU A 35 5.65 -5.87 -18.18
N ASP A 36 5.02 -7.02 -18.42
CA ASP A 36 3.67 -7.08 -19.00
C ASP A 36 2.63 -6.50 -18.05
N TYR A 37 2.76 -6.74 -16.73
CA TYR A 37 1.90 -6.13 -15.71
C TYR A 37 2.06 -4.61 -15.64
N LEU A 38 3.28 -4.09 -15.78
CA LEU A 38 3.51 -2.64 -15.82
C LEU A 38 2.98 -1.99 -17.10
N ARG A 39 3.00 -2.71 -18.23
CA ARG A 39 2.58 -2.20 -19.54
C ARG A 39 1.07 -2.25 -19.73
N ASP A 40 0.46 -3.41 -19.51
CA ASP A 40 -0.98 -3.62 -19.64
C ASP A 40 -1.48 -4.69 -18.65
N PRO A 41 -1.75 -4.31 -17.40
CA PRO A 41 -2.16 -5.25 -16.35
C PRO A 41 -3.53 -5.90 -16.65
N ILE A 42 -4.36 -5.30 -17.50
CA ILE A 42 -5.69 -5.83 -17.85
C ILE A 42 -5.58 -7.15 -18.62
N THR A 43 -4.55 -7.28 -19.46
CA THR A 43 -4.28 -8.52 -20.22
C THR A 43 -3.92 -9.70 -19.31
N LEU A 44 -3.48 -9.43 -18.08
CA LEU A 44 -3.08 -10.43 -17.09
C LEU A 44 -4.20 -10.76 -16.09
N ARG A 45 -5.45 -10.36 -16.33
CA ARG A 45 -6.58 -10.66 -15.42
C ARG A 45 -6.83 -12.15 -15.20
N GLY A 46 -6.37 -13.02 -16.10
CA GLY A 46 -6.36 -14.47 -15.86
C GLY A 46 -5.50 -14.88 -14.65
N PHE A 47 -4.44 -14.13 -14.34
CA PHE A 47 -3.55 -14.35 -13.18
C PHE A 47 -3.84 -13.39 -12.03
N TYR A 48 -4.19 -12.15 -12.34
CA TYR A 48 -4.50 -11.09 -11.39
C TYR A 48 -5.91 -10.54 -11.65
N PRO A 49 -6.98 -11.23 -11.21
CA PRO A 49 -8.36 -10.88 -11.55
C PRO A 49 -8.73 -9.44 -11.25
N GLU A 50 -8.10 -8.88 -10.22
CA GLU A 50 -8.34 -7.53 -9.75
C GLU A 50 -7.50 -6.46 -10.46
N ALA A 51 -6.61 -6.83 -11.38
CA ALA A 51 -5.73 -5.89 -12.08
C ALA A 51 -6.51 -4.68 -12.67
N VAL A 52 -5.99 -3.49 -12.37
CA VAL A 52 -6.49 -2.19 -12.85
C VAL A 52 -5.43 -1.53 -13.70
N ARG A 53 -5.85 -0.73 -14.68
CA ARG A 53 -4.92 -0.03 -15.57
C ARG A 53 -4.31 1.17 -14.87
N PHE A 54 -5.08 1.82 -14.00
CA PHE A 54 -4.66 2.99 -13.27
C PHE A 54 -4.94 2.85 -11.77
N HIS A 55 -4.04 3.36 -10.95
CA HIS A 55 -4.14 3.25 -9.48
C HIS A 55 -5.41 3.93 -8.92
N TYR A 56 -5.92 4.97 -9.58
CA TYR A 56 -7.14 5.67 -9.17
C TYR A 56 -8.42 4.84 -9.39
N GLU A 57 -8.34 3.68 -10.04
CA GLU A 57 -9.46 2.74 -10.17
C GLU A 57 -9.58 1.82 -8.94
N VAL A 58 -8.54 1.70 -8.11
CA VAL A 58 -8.54 0.85 -6.90
C VAL A 58 -9.67 1.21 -5.92
N PRO A 59 -9.99 2.50 -5.67
CA PRO A 59 -11.12 2.88 -4.82
C PRO A 59 -12.47 2.30 -5.25
N ASN A 60 -12.66 1.97 -6.54
CA ASN A 60 -13.91 1.37 -7.04
C ASN A 60 -14.18 -0.01 -6.41
N ARG A 61 -13.17 -0.64 -5.80
CA ARG A 61 -13.33 -1.90 -5.07
C ARG A 61 -13.96 -1.72 -3.69
N ARG A 62 -14.03 -0.49 -3.16
CA ARG A 62 -14.46 -0.20 -1.79
C ARG A 62 -15.77 -0.88 -1.43
N ASP A 63 -16.82 -0.64 -2.20
CA ASP A 63 -18.17 -1.15 -1.88
C ASP A 63 -18.20 -2.67 -1.82
N ARG A 64 -17.50 -3.34 -2.74
CA ARG A 64 -17.35 -4.80 -2.74
C ARG A 64 -16.55 -5.30 -1.55
N VAL A 65 -15.46 -4.63 -1.16
CA VAL A 65 -14.67 -4.99 0.03
C VAL A 65 -15.54 -4.88 1.28
N LEU A 66 -16.28 -3.78 1.42
CA LEU A 66 -17.17 -3.55 2.56
C LEU A 66 -18.30 -4.59 2.61
N ALA A 67 -18.94 -4.87 1.47
CA ALA A 67 -20.02 -5.86 1.38
C ALA A 67 -19.58 -7.29 1.71
N ASN A 68 -18.30 -7.62 1.55
CA ASN A 68 -17.75 -8.96 1.81
C ASN A 68 -16.98 -9.06 3.14
N TYR A 69 -16.90 -7.98 3.92
CA TYR A 69 -16.22 -7.99 5.20
C TYR A 69 -17.05 -8.71 6.26
N LYS A 70 -16.57 -9.85 6.77
CA LYS A 70 -17.30 -10.72 7.72
C LYS A 70 -16.65 -10.81 9.10
N THR A 71 -15.51 -10.16 9.29
CA THR A 71 -14.71 -10.27 10.52
C THR A 71 -15.21 -9.29 11.58
N ASP A 72 -14.93 -9.57 12.85
CA ASP A 72 -15.14 -8.61 13.92
C ASP A 72 -14.07 -7.50 13.89
N ARG A 73 -14.47 -6.29 13.47
CA ARG A 73 -13.58 -5.11 13.46
C ARG A 73 -13.09 -4.78 14.86
N ALA A 74 -13.95 -4.92 15.87
CA ALA A 74 -13.61 -4.53 17.24
C ALA A 74 -12.50 -5.42 17.79
N ALA A 75 -12.65 -6.74 17.63
CA ALA A 75 -11.63 -7.71 18.04
C ALA A 75 -10.28 -7.48 17.35
N LEU A 76 -10.27 -7.20 16.04
CA LEU A 76 -9.05 -6.85 15.30
C LEU A 76 -8.40 -5.58 15.86
N CYS A 77 -9.19 -4.52 16.05
CA CYS A 77 -8.69 -3.23 16.54
C CYS A 77 -8.17 -3.33 17.99
N ASP A 78 -8.82 -4.14 18.84
CA ASP A 78 -8.37 -4.39 20.20
C ASP A 78 -7.02 -5.11 20.24
N ALA A 79 -6.85 -6.14 19.40
CA ALA A 79 -5.58 -6.85 19.26
C ALA A 79 -4.46 -5.92 18.76
N LEU A 80 -4.73 -5.14 17.71
CA LEU A 80 -3.78 -4.17 17.16
C LEU A 80 -3.42 -3.09 18.18
N ALA A 81 -4.39 -2.55 18.91
CA ALA A 81 -4.17 -1.52 19.92
C ALA A 81 -3.32 -2.06 21.08
N ARG A 82 -3.58 -3.29 21.55
CA ARG A 82 -2.78 -3.94 22.60
C ARG A 82 -1.32 -4.11 22.16
N MET A 83 -1.09 -4.62 20.95
CA MET A 83 0.27 -4.81 20.41
C MET A 83 1.01 -3.47 20.27
N ASN A 84 0.37 -2.47 19.65
CA ASN A 84 0.99 -1.16 19.41
C ASN A 84 1.29 -0.39 20.69
N ARG A 85 0.45 -0.50 21.74
CA ARG A 85 0.77 0.06 23.06
C ARG A 85 1.99 -0.63 23.69
N GLY A 86 2.09 -1.95 23.56
CA GLY A 86 3.27 -2.71 24.02
C GLY A 86 4.57 -2.25 23.34
N TRP A 87 4.49 -1.83 22.08
CA TRP A 87 5.61 -1.27 21.32
C TRP A 87 5.81 0.24 21.49
N LYS A 88 5.04 0.90 22.35
CA LYS A 88 5.07 2.37 22.55
C LYS A 88 4.86 3.15 21.25
N ALA A 89 3.94 2.68 20.40
CA ALA A 89 3.61 3.36 19.15
C ALA A 89 3.06 4.78 19.38
N SER A 90 3.15 5.61 18.34
CA SER A 90 2.65 6.99 18.39
C SER A 90 1.13 7.07 18.55
N GLU A 91 0.64 8.19 19.09
CA GLU A 91 -0.81 8.48 19.16
C GLU A 91 -1.48 8.44 17.77
N LYS A 92 -0.75 8.86 16.73
CA LYS A 92 -1.24 8.77 15.35
C LYS A 92 -1.47 7.31 14.91
N THR A 93 -0.59 6.40 15.31
CA THR A 93 -0.78 4.97 15.04
C THR A 93 -2.02 4.44 15.74
N LEU A 94 -2.23 4.79 17.01
CA LEU A 94 -3.42 4.37 17.77
C LEU A 94 -4.71 4.98 17.21
N ALA A 95 -4.67 6.24 16.77
CA ALA A 95 -5.79 6.87 16.08
C ALA A 95 -6.15 6.15 14.76
N ASN A 96 -5.14 5.78 13.96
CA ASN A 96 -5.37 4.99 12.74
C ASN A 96 -5.95 3.60 13.03
N VAL A 97 -5.50 2.92 14.10
CA VAL A 97 -6.10 1.65 14.55
C VAL A 97 -7.56 1.85 14.94
N ASN A 98 -7.90 2.95 15.60
CA ASN A 98 -9.30 3.26 15.94
C ASN A 98 -10.17 3.54 14.71
N LEU A 99 -9.61 4.19 13.67
CA LEU A 99 -10.34 4.42 12.41
C LEU A 99 -10.79 3.11 11.75
N LEU A 100 -10.04 2.02 11.90
CA LEU A 100 -10.41 0.71 11.35
C LEU A 100 -11.71 0.13 11.94
N ARG A 101 -12.19 0.67 13.07
CA ARG A 101 -13.50 0.30 13.64
C ARG A 101 -14.67 0.82 12.83
N ASP A 102 -14.48 1.92 12.11
CA ASP A 102 -15.53 2.50 11.28
C ASP A 102 -15.94 1.51 10.18
N ALA A 103 -17.25 1.34 10.00
CA ALA A 103 -17.84 0.47 9.01
C ALA A 103 -17.41 0.86 7.59
N ASP A 104 -17.20 2.16 7.35
CA ASP A 104 -16.82 2.72 6.05
C ASP A 104 -15.31 2.73 5.79
N CYS A 105 -14.50 2.30 6.77
CA CYS A 105 -13.05 2.29 6.66
C CYS A 105 -12.54 1.03 5.95
N VAL A 106 -11.65 1.24 4.97
CA VAL A 106 -10.87 0.21 4.27
C VAL A 106 -9.38 0.50 4.43
N ALA A 107 -8.56 -0.56 4.45
CA ALA A 107 -7.12 -0.45 4.53
C ALA A 107 -6.45 -1.03 3.29
N VAL A 108 -5.36 -0.40 2.85
CA VAL A 108 -4.42 -1.00 1.91
C VAL A 108 -3.42 -1.82 2.71
N VAL A 109 -3.30 -3.10 2.40
CA VAL A 109 -2.41 -4.03 3.12
C VAL A 109 -1.27 -4.44 2.18
N SER A 110 -0.05 -4.35 2.70
CA SER A 110 1.18 -4.86 2.10
C SER A 110 2.00 -5.52 3.21
N GLY A 111 3.07 -6.22 2.87
CA GLY A 111 3.89 -6.91 3.87
C GLY A 111 5.22 -7.41 3.34
N GLN A 112 6.20 -7.39 4.22
CA GLN A 112 7.60 -7.75 4.00
C GLN A 112 8.06 -8.58 5.20
N GLN A 113 9.08 -9.41 5.00
CA GLN A 113 9.67 -10.18 6.09
C GLN A 113 10.38 -9.25 7.08
N ALA A 114 10.29 -9.56 8.37
CA ALA A 114 11.03 -8.84 9.41
C ALA A 114 12.53 -9.15 9.31
N GLY A 115 13.28 -8.32 8.59
CA GLY A 115 14.73 -8.40 8.47
C GLY A 115 15.45 -7.69 9.61
N LEU A 116 16.62 -8.20 10.01
CA LEU A 116 17.52 -7.48 10.93
C LEU A 116 17.81 -6.07 10.38
N PHE A 117 17.77 -5.08 11.26
CA PHE A 117 18.01 -3.67 10.93
C PHE A 117 17.09 -3.09 9.84
N GLY A 118 15.86 -3.60 9.70
CA GLY A 118 14.88 -3.12 8.73
C GLY A 118 14.89 -3.87 7.39
N GLY A 119 15.78 -4.86 7.24
CA GLY A 119 15.84 -5.71 6.05
C GLY A 119 16.33 -4.97 4.80
N PRO A 120 15.99 -5.47 3.60
CA PRO A 120 16.36 -4.82 2.35
C PRO A 120 15.70 -3.46 2.20
N LEU A 121 16.37 -2.53 1.51
CA LEU A 121 15.92 -1.14 1.34
C LEU A 121 14.52 -0.98 0.75
N TYR A 122 14.02 -1.92 -0.05
CA TYR A 122 12.66 -1.85 -0.62
C TYR A 122 11.54 -1.93 0.44
N THR A 123 11.89 -2.19 1.70
CA THR A 123 10.96 -2.21 2.84
C THR A 123 10.57 -0.80 3.30
N ILE A 124 11.39 0.23 2.99
CA ILE A 124 11.27 1.61 3.50
C ILE A 124 10.87 2.58 2.39
#